data_AF-A0A1W9RH81-F1
#
_entry.id   AF-A0A1W9RH81-F1
#
_cell.length_a   1.000
_cell.length_b   1.000
_cell.length_c   1.000
_cell.angle_alpha   90.00
_cell.angle_beta   90.00
_cell.angle_gamma   90.00
#
_symmetry.space_group_name_H-M   'P 1'
#
loop_
_entity.id
_entity.type
_entity.pdbx_description
1 polymer ?
#
loop_
_entity_poly.entity_id
_entity_poly.type
_entity_poly.pdbx_seq_one_letter_code
_entity_poly.pdbx_strand_id
1 'polypeptide(L)'
;MAGIGGVDGLVTGLDTTEIIDKILELDRQPIYDLQARIKRLTNIKSAYETLEANLLALKIDAQRLYRLDRFISYKVESSNEGIISATASNSAKSGIYTLTVNQLAQNHQISSATFSDPNSTIIGTGSVTIRVGDASPYTINVDSSNNTIESFANAINNAGIGARAVVVNVGGTEPQYKLLISSNETGADQRITIDENLTGGTGLGFGSVSSPVYGTWNGTSEVTSSGTYTGDTDATFTFTVVNGGTVGTDAITLSYTDGGSVSGTITGLKISLGAGAVNSGDTFTVDTTTSTIQAPLNAIVAMGSGAAGTNPIVVENS
;
A
#
# COMPACT_ATOMS: atom_id res chain seq x y z
N MET A 1 -76.37 43.96 -17.20
CA MET A 1 -76.10 43.67 -15.78
C MET A 1 -75.08 44.70 -15.31
N ALA A 2 -75.48 45.50 -14.32
CA ALA A 2 -74.95 46.81 -13.88
C ALA A 2 -73.40 46.87 -13.77
N GLY A 3 -72.68 47.90 -14.23
CA GLY A 3 -73.07 49.25 -14.63
C GLY A 3 -72.30 50.32 -13.86
N ILE A 4 -70.98 50.41 -14.04
CA ILE A 4 -70.20 51.64 -13.83
C ILE A 4 -69.60 51.97 -15.19
N GLY A 5 -70.38 52.70 -16.00
CA GLY A 5 -69.88 53.31 -17.22
C GLY A 5 -68.99 54.48 -16.83
N GLY A 6 -67.69 54.35 -17.12
CA GLY A 6 -66.84 55.54 -17.23
C GLY A 6 -67.49 56.45 -18.27
N VAL A 7 -67.81 57.68 -17.85
CA VAL A 7 -68.45 58.67 -18.70
C VAL A 7 -67.45 59.05 -19.80
N ASP A 8 -67.58 58.40 -20.95
CA ASP A 8 -66.84 58.71 -22.16
C ASP A 8 -67.51 59.87 -22.90
N GLY A 9 -66.82 61.01 -22.97
CA GLY A 9 -66.96 61.97 -24.07
C GLY A 9 -68.35 62.51 -24.45
N LEU A 10 -69.34 62.57 -23.55
CA LEU A 10 -70.67 63.09 -23.89
C LEU A 10 -70.68 64.62 -23.93
N VAL A 11 -70.18 65.21 -25.03
CA VAL A 11 -70.66 66.45 -25.71
C VAL A 11 -69.67 66.96 -26.77
N THR A 12 -68.44 66.43 -26.88
CA THR A 12 -67.43 66.97 -27.83
C THR A 12 -66.89 65.99 -28.88
N GLY A 13 -67.30 64.72 -28.91
CA GLY A 13 -66.78 63.75 -29.88
C GLY A 13 -65.28 63.46 -29.72
N LEU A 14 -64.76 63.69 -28.52
CA LEU A 14 -63.37 63.41 -28.14
C LEU A 14 -63.33 62.05 -27.45
N ASP A 15 -62.64 61.08 -28.06
CA ASP A 15 -62.31 59.80 -27.45
C ASP A 15 -61.27 60.03 -26.35
N THR A 16 -61.78 60.21 -25.12
CA THR A 16 -60.94 60.53 -23.97
C THR A 16 -60.02 59.37 -23.60
N THR A 17 -60.37 58.14 -23.96
CA THR A 17 -59.53 56.95 -23.75
C THR A 17 -58.36 56.97 -24.73
N GLU A 18 -58.61 57.27 -26.01
CA GLU A 18 -57.56 57.40 -27.03
C GLU A 18 -56.59 58.54 -26.71
N ILE A 19 -57.08 59.69 -26.22
CA ILE A 19 -56.24 60.82 -25.81
C ILE A 19 -55.40 60.45 -24.58
N ILE A 20 -55.99 59.79 -23.59
CA ILE A 20 -55.27 59.32 -22.39
C ILE A 20 -54.20 58.30 -22.79
N ASP A 21 -54.52 57.36 -23.69
CA ASP A 21 -53.57 56.37 -24.20
C ASP A 21 -52.45 57.03 -25.01
N LYS A 22 -52.74 58.05 -25.82
CA LYS A 22 -51.73 58.83 -26.57
C LYS A 22 -50.81 59.65 -25.67
N ILE A 23 -51.33 60.22 -24.58
CA ILE A 23 -50.53 60.92 -23.57
C ILE A 23 -49.67 59.91 -22.78
N LEU A 24 -50.24 58.77 -22.37
CA LEU A 24 -49.50 57.68 -21.72
C LEU A 24 -48.42 57.08 -22.64
N GLU A 25 -48.66 57.00 -23.94
CA GLU A 25 -47.70 56.55 -24.94
C GLU A 25 -46.53 57.55 -25.08
N LEU A 26 -46.82 58.85 -25.07
CA LEU A 26 -45.82 59.91 -25.07
C LEU A 26 -44.99 59.92 -23.77
N ASP A 27 -45.66 59.80 -22.61
CA ASP A 27 -45.02 59.73 -21.29
C ASP A 27 -44.18 58.46 -21.11
N ARG A 28 -44.43 57.41 -21.91
CA ARG A 28 -43.63 56.17 -21.94
C ARG A 28 -42.41 56.24 -22.85
N GLN A 29 -42.24 57.28 -23.69
CA GLN A 29 -41.05 57.41 -24.55
C GLN A 29 -39.72 57.32 -23.79
N PRO A 30 -39.53 57.99 -22.64
CA PRO A 30 -38.30 57.87 -21.86
C PRO A 30 -38.02 56.44 -21.38
N ILE A 31 -39.08 55.65 -21.12
CA ILE A 31 -38.97 54.24 -20.74
C ILE A 31 -38.47 53.41 -21.92
N TYR A 32 -39.00 53.64 -23.12
CA TYR A 32 -38.53 52.96 -24.33
C TYR A 32 -37.07 53.31 -24.65
N ASP A 33 -36.65 54.56 -24.49
CA ASP A 33 -35.26 54.98 -24.66
C ASP A 33 -34.33 54.33 -23.65
N LEU A 34 -34.76 54.24 -22.38
CA LEU A 34 -34.01 53.53 -21.34
C LEU A 34 -33.93 52.03 -21.62
N GLN A 35 -35.02 51.39 -22.06
CA GLN A 35 -35.03 49.98 -22.46
C GLN A 35 -34.10 49.72 -23.66
N ALA A 36 -34.11 50.60 -24.66
CA ALA A 36 -33.19 50.54 -25.79
C ALA A 36 -31.73 50.71 -25.35
N ARG A 37 -31.47 51.63 -24.41
CA ARG A 37 -30.14 51.83 -23.81
C ARG A 37 -29.69 50.62 -22.99
N ILE A 38 -30.58 50.01 -22.20
CA ILE A 38 -30.31 48.76 -21.47
C ILE A 38 -29.95 47.65 -22.45
N LYS A 39 -30.78 47.42 -23.47
CA LYS A 39 -30.53 46.38 -24.49
C LYS A 39 -29.18 46.59 -25.19
N ARG A 40 -28.84 47.84 -25.55
CA ARG A 40 -27.55 48.19 -26.14
C ARG A 40 -26.39 47.88 -25.19
N LEU A 41 -26.48 48.31 -23.93
CA LEU A 41 -25.43 48.06 -22.92
C LEU A 41 -25.29 46.56 -22.61
N THR A 42 -26.38 45.81 -22.56
CA THR A 42 -26.35 44.35 -22.39
C THR A 42 -25.65 43.68 -23.56
N ASN A 43 -25.96 44.06 -24.80
CA ASN A 43 -25.26 43.52 -25.99
C ASN A 43 -23.75 43.84 -25.96
N ILE A 44 -23.39 45.07 -25.56
CA ILE A 44 -21.99 45.47 -25.40
C ILE A 44 -21.31 44.63 -24.32
N LYS A 45 -21.96 44.43 -23.16
CA LYS A 45 -21.44 43.60 -22.07
C LYS A 45 -21.20 42.16 -22.54
N SER A 46 -22.17 41.53 -23.19
CA SER A 46 -22.02 40.17 -23.71
C SER A 46 -20.92 40.03 -24.76
N ALA A 47 -20.71 41.06 -25.60
CA ALA A 47 -19.59 41.10 -26.52
C ALA A 47 -18.23 41.16 -25.79
N TYR A 48 -18.12 41.95 -24.72
CA TYR A 48 -16.92 41.97 -23.87
C TYR A 48 -16.68 40.67 -23.12
N GLU A 49 -17.72 40.04 -22.56
CA GLU A 49 -17.61 38.71 -21.91
C GLU A 49 -17.12 37.64 -22.89
N THR A 50 -17.61 37.67 -24.13
CA THR A 50 -17.14 36.76 -25.19
C THR A 50 -15.68 37.03 -25.56
N LEU A 51 -15.27 38.30 -25.67
CA LEU A 51 -13.89 38.67 -25.93
C LEU A 51 -12.96 38.24 -24.79
N GLU A 52 -13.38 38.42 -23.54
CA GLU A 52 -12.64 37.99 -22.36
C GLU A 52 -12.46 36.46 -22.35
N ALA A 53 -13.52 35.70 -22.61
CA ALA A 53 -13.46 34.24 -22.71
C ALA A 53 -12.47 33.79 -23.81
N ASN A 54 -12.52 34.42 -24.98
CA ASN A 54 -11.59 34.12 -26.08
C ASN A 54 -10.14 34.47 -25.73
N LEU A 55 -9.91 35.60 -25.06
CA LEU A 55 -8.57 36.01 -24.63
C LEU A 55 -8.02 35.09 -23.54
N LEU A 56 -8.88 34.63 -22.63
CA LEU A 56 -8.51 33.65 -21.61
C LEU A 56 -8.15 32.30 -22.25
N ALA A 57 -8.94 31.84 -23.23
CA ALA A 57 -8.63 30.64 -24.00
C ALA A 57 -7.27 30.77 -24.72
N LEU A 58 -7.04 31.87 -25.43
CA LEU A 58 -5.77 32.16 -26.09
C LEU A 58 -4.60 32.19 -25.10
N LYS A 59 -4.78 32.80 -23.91
CA LYS A 59 -3.78 32.82 -22.86
C LYS A 59 -3.43 31.42 -22.37
N ILE A 60 -4.43 30.56 -22.16
CA ILE A 60 -4.22 29.16 -21.75
C ILE A 60 -3.44 28.40 -22.83
N ASP A 61 -3.80 28.59 -24.10
CA ASP A 61 -3.11 27.93 -25.22
C ASP A 61 -1.68 28.44 -25.40
N ALA A 62 -1.44 29.74 -25.24
CA ALA A 62 -0.10 30.32 -25.24
C ALA A 62 0.75 29.81 -24.06
N GLN A 63 0.16 29.66 -22.87
CA GLN A 63 0.83 29.07 -21.71
C GLN A 63 1.18 27.59 -21.93
N ARG A 64 0.33 26.82 -22.62
CA ARG A 64 0.63 25.44 -23.00
C ARG A 64 1.79 25.38 -24.00
N LEU A 65 1.81 26.28 -24.98
CA LEU A 65 2.87 26.37 -26.00
C LEU A 65 4.19 26.88 -25.43
N TYR A 66 4.19 27.68 -24.36
CA TYR A 66 5.41 28.16 -23.71
C TYR A 66 6.18 27.05 -22.97
N ARG A 67 5.55 25.91 -22.66
CA ARG A 67 6.23 24.82 -21.96
C ARG A 67 7.13 24.03 -22.91
N LEU A 68 8.44 24.30 -22.81
CA LEU A 68 9.51 23.64 -23.57
C LEU A 68 9.57 22.12 -23.39
N ASP A 69 9.09 21.59 -22.25
CA ASP A 69 9.04 20.14 -21.95
C ASP A 69 8.18 19.34 -22.95
N ARG A 70 7.18 19.96 -23.58
CA ARG A 70 6.32 19.34 -24.61
C ARG A 70 7.05 19.12 -25.94
N PHE A 71 8.01 19.99 -26.26
CA PHE A 71 8.77 19.91 -27.51
C PHE A 71 9.91 18.89 -27.46
N ILE A 72 10.35 18.54 -26.25
CA ILE A 72 11.35 17.49 -25.98
C ILE A 72 10.63 16.29 -25.37
N SER A 73 9.66 15.75 -26.11
CA SER A 73 8.98 14.52 -25.75
C SER A 73 9.55 13.34 -26.53
N TYR A 74 9.80 12.24 -25.83
CA TYR A 74 10.28 11.00 -26.43
C TYR A 74 9.13 10.02 -26.53
N LYS A 75 8.98 9.42 -27.71
CA LYS A 75 8.14 8.25 -27.90
C LYS A 75 8.96 7.01 -27.53
N VAL A 76 8.39 6.12 -26.74
CA VAL A 76 8.96 4.81 -26.44
C VAL A 76 8.15 3.76 -27.18
N GLU A 77 8.84 2.83 -27.82
CA GLU A 77 8.23 1.66 -28.45
C GLU A 77 8.91 0.42 -27.86
N SER A 78 8.10 -0.56 -27.44
CA SER A 78 8.58 -1.84 -26.94
C SER A 78 8.40 -2.90 -28.02
N SER A 79 9.39 -3.78 -28.19
CA SER A 79 9.24 -4.94 -29.06
C SER A 79 8.28 -5.98 -28.49
N ASN A 80 7.98 -5.93 -27.18
CA ASN A 80 7.00 -6.79 -26.52
C ASN A 80 6.34 -6.07 -25.33
N GLU A 81 5.22 -5.39 -25.61
CA GLU A 81 4.44 -4.64 -24.61
C GLU A 81 3.78 -5.54 -23.54
N GLY A 82 3.62 -6.84 -23.79
CA GLY A 82 3.08 -7.79 -22.82
C GLY A 82 4.05 -8.11 -21.67
N ILE A 83 5.35 -7.86 -21.87
CA ILE A 83 6.40 -8.09 -20.87
C ILE A 83 6.83 -6.78 -20.23
N ILE A 84 7.09 -5.75 -21.05
CA ILE A 84 7.59 -4.47 -20.56
C ILE A 84 7.05 -3.31 -21.39
N SER A 85 6.54 -2.31 -20.70
CA SER A 85 6.27 -0.98 -21.23
C SER A 85 7.13 0.03 -20.48
N ALA A 86 7.43 1.16 -21.13
CA ALA A 86 8.24 2.20 -20.54
C ALA A 86 7.75 3.57 -20.95
N THR A 87 7.99 4.56 -20.09
CA THR A 87 7.76 5.96 -20.37
C THR A 87 9.10 6.70 -20.28
N ALA A 88 9.29 7.71 -21.12
CA ALA A 88 10.51 8.50 -21.13
C ALA A 88 10.23 9.91 -20.63
N SER A 89 11.06 10.37 -19.69
CA SER A 89 11.09 11.77 -19.28
C SER A 89 11.75 12.65 -20.36
N ASN A 90 11.61 13.96 -20.23
CA ASN A 90 12.29 14.95 -21.07
C ASN A 90 13.83 14.96 -20.92
N SER A 91 14.37 14.29 -19.90
CA SER A 91 15.81 14.10 -19.68
C SER A 91 16.35 12.79 -20.24
N ALA A 92 15.48 11.91 -20.77
CA ALA A 92 15.87 10.64 -21.33
C ALA A 92 16.82 10.81 -22.53
N LYS A 93 17.69 9.82 -22.75
CA LYS A 93 18.57 9.78 -23.92
C LYS A 93 17.93 8.93 -25.01
N SER A 94 17.81 9.50 -26.21
CA SER A 94 17.34 8.75 -27.38
C SER A 94 18.32 7.62 -27.70
N GLY A 95 17.80 6.43 -27.96
CA GLY A 95 18.58 5.26 -28.28
C GLY A 95 17.73 4.00 -28.33
N ILE A 96 18.34 2.89 -28.77
CA ILE A 96 17.77 1.55 -28.70
C ILE A 96 18.35 0.88 -27.47
N TYR A 97 17.49 0.42 -26.58
CA TYR A 97 17.87 -0.27 -25.35
C TYR A 97 17.43 -1.73 -25.46
N THR A 98 18.37 -2.65 -25.31
CA THR A 98 18.06 -4.09 -25.18
C THR A 98 17.84 -4.40 -23.72
N LEU A 99 16.63 -4.82 -23.37
CA LEU A 99 16.23 -5.15 -22.00
C LEU A 99 15.87 -6.63 -21.90
N THR A 100 16.22 -7.25 -20.78
CA THR A 100 15.80 -8.61 -20.41
C THR A 100 15.20 -8.57 -19.01
N VAL A 101 13.96 -9.04 -18.86
CA VAL A 101 13.30 -9.16 -17.55
C VAL A 101 13.63 -10.54 -16.99
N ASN A 102 14.45 -10.57 -15.94
CA ASN A 102 14.90 -11.82 -15.32
C ASN A 102 13.96 -12.26 -14.20
N GLN A 103 13.39 -11.31 -13.46
CA GLN A 103 12.53 -11.58 -12.31
C GLN A 103 11.52 -10.44 -12.13
N LEU A 104 10.30 -10.78 -11.72
CA LEU A 104 9.29 -9.81 -11.30
C LEU A 104 9.38 -9.57 -9.81
N ALA A 105 9.09 -8.34 -9.39
CA ALA A 105 8.95 -8.04 -7.97
C ALA A 105 7.74 -8.79 -7.41
N GLN A 106 7.89 -9.32 -6.20
CA GLN A 106 6.84 -10.04 -5.48
C GLN A 106 6.64 -9.41 -4.10
N ASN A 107 5.40 -9.40 -3.63
CA ASN A 107 5.06 -8.98 -2.29
C ASN A 107 5.22 -10.14 -1.30
N HIS A 108 5.51 -9.87 -0.03
CA HIS A 108 5.58 -10.94 0.97
C HIS A 108 4.18 -11.44 1.30
N GLN A 109 3.97 -12.75 1.31
CA GLN A 109 2.72 -13.36 1.76
C GLN A 109 3.01 -14.47 2.77
N ILE A 110 2.33 -14.42 3.91
CA ILE A 110 2.43 -15.41 4.98
C ILE A 110 1.04 -15.93 5.38
N SER A 111 0.95 -17.19 5.81
CA SER A 111 -0.28 -17.75 6.35
C SER A 111 -0.14 -18.30 7.75
N SER A 112 -1.22 -18.19 8.51
CA SER A 112 -1.37 -18.82 9.81
C SER A 112 -1.46 -20.36 9.72
N ALA A 113 -1.53 -20.99 10.88
CA ALA A 113 -2.05 -22.35 11.03
C ALA A 113 -3.52 -22.44 10.54
N THR A 114 -4.04 -23.67 10.49
CA THR A 114 -5.43 -23.92 10.10
C THR A 114 -6.37 -23.85 11.31
N PHE A 115 -7.54 -23.25 11.10
CA PHE A 115 -8.61 -23.10 12.10
C PHE A 115 -9.90 -23.74 11.61
N SER A 116 -10.71 -24.28 12.53
CA SER A 116 -12.00 -24.91 12.21
C SER A 116 -13.11 -23.91 11.91
N ASP A 117 -13.08 -22.72 12.53
CA ASP A 117 -14.08 -21.68 12.33
C ASP A 117 -13.46 -20.29 12.52
N PRO A 118 -13.71 -19.33 11.62
CA PRO A 118 -13.01 -18.05 11.62
C PRO A 118 -13.56 -17.06 12.65
N ASN A 119 -14.77 -17.29 13.17
CA ASN A 119 -15.51 -16.38 14.05
C ASN A 119 -15.65 -16.88 15.49
N SER A 120 -15.33 -18.15 15.76
CA SER A 120 -15.51 -18.74 17.09
C SER A 120 -14.26 -19.43 17.63
N THR A 121 -13.30 -19.79 16.78
CA THR A 121 -12.03 -20.36 17.26
C THR A 121 -11.19 -19.26 17.91
N ILE A 122 -10.91 -19.41 19.20
CA ILE A 122 -10.19 -18.40 19.99
C ILE A 122 -8.67 -18.55 19.80
N ILE A 123 -8.03 -17.53 19.24
CA ILE A 123 -6.57 -17.50 19.05
C ILE A 123 -5.81 -17.19 20.35
N GLY A 124 -6.50 -16.63 21.35
CA GLY A 124 -5.96 -16.24 22.65
C GLY A 124 -6.00 -14.74 22.89
N THR A 125 -5.41 -14.28 23.98
CA THR A 125 -5.27 -12.86 24.33
C THR A 125 -3.82 -12.50 24.64
N GLY A 126 -3.46 -11.24 24.44
CA GLY A 126 -2.09 -10.75 24.60
C GLY A 126 -1.74 -9.70 23.55
N SER A 127 -0.60 -9.85 22.88
CA SER A 127 -0.12 -8.89 21.90
C SER A 127 0.47 -9.58 20.68
N VAL A 128 0.18 -9.07 19.49
CA VAL A 128 0.83 -9.47 18.25
C VAL A 128 1.51 -8.26 17.64
N THR A 129 2.83 -8.32 17.48
CA THR A 129 3.62 -7.25 16.88
C THR A 129 3.92 -7.59 15.44
N ILE A 130 3.56 -6.69 14.53
CA ILE A 130 3.74 -6.85 13.09
C ILE A 130 4.62 -5.71 12.60
N ARG A 131 5.57 -6.03 11.72
CA ARG A 131 6.39 -5.04 11.02
C ARG A 131 6.46 -5.41 9.55
N VAL A 132 6.35 -4.41 8.67
CA VAL A 132 6.49 -4.56 7.22
C VAL A 132 7.72 -3.79 6.79
N GLY A 133 8.73 -4.50 6.29
CA GLY A 133 10.03 -3.94 5.95
C GLY A 133 10.67 -3.14 7.07
N ASP A 134 11.18 -1.96 6.75
CA ASP A 134 11.84 -1.07 7.71
C ASP A 134 10.88 -0.12 8.46
N ALA A 135 9.57 -0.30 8.30
CA ALA A 135 8.59 0.46 9.07
C ALA A 135 8.74 0.18 10.57
N SER A 136 8.27 1.13 11.39
CA SER A 136 8.21 0.89 12.84
C SER A 136 7.27 -0.28 13.15
N PRO A 137 7.64 -1.20 14.06
CA PRO A 137 6.77 -2.29 14.45
C PRO A 137 5.48 -1.76 15.08
N TYR A 138 4.36 -2.38 14.73
CA TYR A 138 3.03 -2.03 15.23
C TYR A 138 2.48 -3.20 16.05
N THR A 139 2.06 -2.92 17.29
CA THR A 139 1.52 -3.94 18.18
C THR A 139 0.00 -3.85 18.22
N ILE A 140 -0.66 -4.94 17.85
CA ILE A 140 -2.09 -5.16 18.03
C ILE A 140 -2.28 -5.85 19.37
N ASN A 141 -3.01 -5.21 20.29
CA ASN A 141 -3.47 -5.85 21.51
C ASN A 141 -4.67 -6.74 21.19
N VAL A 142 -4.60 -8.00 21.60
CA VAL A 142 -5.63 -9.01 21.35
C VAL A 142 -6.40 -9.28 22.65
N ASP A 143 -7.69 -9.01 22.62
CA ASP A 143 -8.65 -9.21 23.70
C ASP A 143 -9.94 -9.87 23.20
N SER A 144 -10.98 -9.95 24.03
CA SER A 144 -12.25 -10.60 23.67
C SER A 144 -12.98 -9.99 22.47
N SER A 145 -12.64 -8.77 22.04
CA SER A 145 -13.23 -8.11 20.88
C SER A 145 -12.58 -8.51 19.55
N ASN A 146 -11.35 -9.03 19.58
CA ASN A 146 -10.56 -9.33 18.38
C ASN A 146 -9.73 -10.63 18.46
N ASN A 147 -10.15 -11.59 19.30
CA ASN A 147 -9.45 -12.86 19.53
C ASN A 147 -9.90 -14.02 18.62
N THR A 148 -10.34 -13.72 17.41
CA THR A 148 -10.64 -14.72 16.35
C THR A 148 -9.90 -14.33 15.08
N ILE A 149 -9.63 -15.27 14.17
CA ILE A 149 -8.88 -14.93 12.94
C ILE A 149 -9.61 -13.90 12.06
N GLU A 150 -10.95 -13.89 12.04
CA GLU A 150 -11.73 -12.89 11.30
C GLU A 150 -11.61 -11.50 11.94
N SER A 151 -11.81 -11.42 13.25
CA SER A 151 -11.74 -10.15 13.98
C SER A 151 -10.32 -9.59 14.03
N PHE A 152 -9.30 -10.46 14.11
CA PHE A 152 -7.89 -10.10 14.01
C PHE A 152 -7.51 -9.64 12.59
N ALA A 153 -8.02 -10.27 11.53
CA ALA A 153 -7.82 -9.80 10.16
C ALA A 153 -8.35 -8.37 9.97
N ASN A 154 -9.54 -8.08 10.52
CA ASN A 154 -10.11 -6.74 10.54
C ASN A 154 -9.24 -5.75 11.32
N ALA A 155 -8.67 -6.16 12.45
CA ALA A 155 -7.74 -5.33 13.22
C ALA A 155 -6.47 -4.96 12.42
N ILE A 156 -5.90 -5.91 11.66
CA ILE A 156 -4.76 -5.64 10.76
C ILE A 156 -5.14 -4.64 9.68
N ASN A 157 -6.26 -4.88 8.99
CA ASN A 157 -6.72 -4.02 7.89
C ASN A 157 -7.02 -2.59 8.35
N ASN A 158 -7.55 -2.43 9.56
CA ASN A 158 -7.83 -1.12 10.15
C ASN A 158 -6.58 -0.39 10.66
N ALA A 159 -5.48 -1.10 10.92
CA ALA A 159 -4.25 -0.51 11.44
C ALA A 159 -3.45 0.29 10.39
N GLY A 160 -3.66 0.02 9.09
CA GLY A 160 -2.99 0.76 8.01
C GLY A 160 -1.47 0.56 7.96
N ILE A 161 -0.98 -0.60 8.40
CA ILE A 161 0.46 -0.88 8.63
C ILE A 161 1.23 -1.33 7.37
N GLY A 162 0.71 -1.06 6.17
CA GLY A 162 1.35 -1.50 4.92
C GLY A 162 1.16 -3.00 4.59
N ALA A 163 0.26 -3.68 5.30
CA ALA A 163 -0.15 -5.06 5.01
C ALA A 163 -1.67 -5.18 4.99
N ARG A 164 -2.15 -6.20 4.28
CA ARG A 164 -3.57 -6.57 4.19
C ARG A 164 -3.76 -8.01 4.66
N ALA A 165 -4.82 -8.24 5.42
CA ALA A 165 -5.21 -9.54 5.94
C ALA A 165 -6.53 -10.02 5.34
N VAL A 166 -6.60 -11.31 5.02
CA VAL A 166 -7.80 -11.97 4.50
C VAL A 166 -7.90 -13.37 5.10
N VAL A 167 -9.10 -13.75 5.52
CA VAL A 167 -9.40 -15.14 5.89
C VAL A 167 -9.82 -15.92 4.65
N VAL A 168 -9.17 -17.06 4.42
CA VAL A 168 -9.40 -17.93 3.27
C VAL A 168 -9.89 -19.29 3.76
N ASN A 169 -11.01 -19.76 3.21
CA ASN A 169 -11.44 -21.15 3.37
C ASN A 169 -10.60 -22.04 2.44
N VAL A 170 -9.80 -22.93 3.01
CA VAL A 170 -8.89 -23.82 2.27
C VAL A 170 -9.54 -25.16 1.89
N GLY A 171 -10.82 -25.35 2.24
CA GLY A 171 -11.58 -26.56 1.94
C GLY A 171 -11.13 -27.77 2.76
N GLY A 172 -11.77 -28.92 2.53
CA GLY A 172 -11.53 -30.15 3.27
C GLY A 172 -12.81 -30.97 3.44
N THR A 173 -12.70 -32.12 4.11
CA THR A 173 -13.89 -32.87 4.55
C THR A 173 -14.68 -32.11 5.61
N GLU A 174 -13.99 -31.28 6.38
CA GLU A 174 -14.55 -30.28 7.30
C GLU A 174 -14.06 -28.88 6.87
N PRO A 175 -14.83 -27.81 7.13
CA PRO A 175 -14.39 -26.45 6.85
C PRO A 175 -13.08 -26.11 7.56
N GLN A 176 -12.11 -25.57 6.80
CA GLN A 176 -10.80 -25.19 7.30
C GLN A 176 -10.47 -23.79 6.82
N TYR A 177 -9.96 -22.96 7.71
CA TYR A 177 -9.70 -21.56 7.45
C TYR A 177 -8.27 -21.19 7.79
N LYS A 178 -7.67 -20.31 7.00
CA LYS A 178 -6.37 -19.71 7.26
C LYS A 178 -6.45 -18.20 7.15
N LEU A 179 -5.68 -17.51 7.98
CA LEU A 179 -5.42 -16.09 7.84
C LEU A 179 -4.22 -15.91 6.91
N LEU A 180 -4.44 -15.24 5.78
CA LEU A 180 -3.40 -14.80 4.85
C LEU A 180 -3.10 -13.32 5.13
N ILE A 181 -1.81 -12.98 5.28
CA ILE A 181 -1.35 -11.60 5.38
C ILE A 181 -0.40 -11.33 4.21
N SER A 182 -0.62 -10.24 3.50
CA SER A 182 0.19 -9.83 2.35
C SER A 182 0.70 -8.41 2.50
N SER A 183 1.95 -8.13 2.12
CA SER A 183 2.42 -6.75 2.03
C SER A 183 1.72 -6.04 0.87
N ASN A 184 1.43 -4.74 1.05
CA ASN A 184 0.79 -3.95 0.01
C ASN A 184 1.74 -3.67 -1.16
N GLU A 185 3.04 -3.57 -0.86
CA GLU A 185 4.09 -3.30 -1.84
C GLU A 185 4.90 -4.56 -2.14
N THR A 186 5.46 -4.62 -3.35
CA THR A 186 6.41 -5.63 -3.80
C THR A 186 7.85 -5.20 -3.52
N GLY A 187 8.79 -6.14 -3.49
CA GLY A 187 10.21 -5.87 -3.23
C GLY A 187 10.71 -6.65 -2.03
N ALA A 188 11.96 -7.07 -2.06
CA ALA A 188 12.64 -7.85 -1.02
C ALA A 188 12.59 -7.17 0.36
N ASP A 189 12.58 -5.84 0.36
CA ASP A 189 12.50 -5.03 1.58
C ASP A 189 11.09 -5.05 2.21
N GLN A 190 10.05 -5.49 1.51
CA GLN A 190 8.66 -5.50 2.00
C GLN A 190 8.31 -6.74 2.85
N ARG A 191 9.30 -7.29 3.56
CA ARG A 191 9.14 -8.46 4.42
C ARG A 191 8.25 -8.14 5.62
N ILE A 192 7.14 -8.86 5.72
CA ILE A 192 6.36 -8.98 6.96
C ILE A 192 7.13 -9.83 7.99
N THR A 193 7.33 -9.29 9.19
CA THR A 193 7.74 -10.05 10.39
C THR A 193 6.66 -9.96 11.45
N ILE A 194 6.35 -11.08 12.10
CA ILE A 194 5.35 -11.18 13.16
C ILE A 194 6.02 -11.75 14.41
N ASP A 195 5.68 -11.21 15.57
CA ASP A 195 6.01 -11.75 16.90
C ASP A 195 4.70 -11.87 17.67
N GLU A 196 4.24 -13.11 17.89
CA GLU A 196 3.01 -13.39 18.60
C GLU A 196 3.27 -13.75 20.07
N ASN A 197 2.61 -13.04 20.98
CA ASN A 197 2.63 -13.32 22.41
C ASN A 197 1.18 -13.45 22.90
N LEU A 198 0.58 -14.59 22.57
CA LEU A 198 -0.80 -14.93 22.88
C LEU A 198 -0.86 -16.06 23.92
N THR A 199 -1.85 -15.99 24.80
CA THR A 199 -2.11 -17.01 25.82
C THR A 199 -3.60 -17.39 25.86
N GLY A 200 -3.91 -18.57 26.40
CA GLY A 200 -5.30 -18.99 26.60
C GLY A 200 -6.10 -19.35 25.34
N GLY A 201 -5.42 -19.61 24.22
CA GLY A 201 -6.03 -20.01 22.95
C GLY A 201 -5.07 -20.84 22.09
N THR A 202 -5.42 -21.03 20.81
CA THR A 202 -4.62 -21.86 19.88
C THR A 202 -3.37 -21.16 19.33
N GLY A 203 -3.23 -19.85 19.52
CA GLY A 203 -2.26 -19.03 18.79
C GLY A 203 -2.67 -18.82 17.32
N LEU A 204 -1.89 -18.02 16.59
CA LEU A 204 -2.01 -17.85 15.15
C LEU A 204 -1.17 -18.87 14.38
N GLY A 205 -0.01 -19.26 14.92
CA GLY A 205 0.87 -20.27 14.32
C GLY A 205 1.60 -19.74 13.08
N PHE A 206 2.09 -18.51 13.15
CA PHE A 206 2.87 -17.90 12.07
C PHE A 206 4.32 -18.39 12.12
N GLY A 207 4.59 -19.57 11.59
CA GLY A 207 5.92 -20.17 11.69
C GLY A 207 6.22 -20.64 13.12
N SER A 208 7.20 -21.52 13.26
CA SER A 208 7.48 -22.15 14.56
C SER A 208 8.96 -22.23 14.85
N VAL A 209 9.26 -22.31 16.14
CA VAL A 209 10.57 -22.53 16.71
C VAL A 209 10.42 -23.71 17.68
N SER A 210 11.15 -24.78 17.43
CA SER A 210 11.16 -25.96 18.31
C SER A 210 12.02 -25.71 19.55
N SER A 211 11.78 -26.50 20.60
CA SER A 211 12.67 -26.54 21.76
C SER A 211 14.07 -26.99 21.35
N PRO A 212 15.14 -26.45 21.98
CA PRO A 212 16.51 -26.84 21.63
C PRO A 212 16.75 -28.32 21.87
N VAL A 213 17.40 -28.98 20.92
CA VAL A 213 17.83 -30.38 21.04
C VAL A 213 19.35 -30.38 21.20
N TYR A 214 19.82 -30.87 22.35
CA TYR A 214 21.26 -30.92 22.62
C TYR A 214 21.98 -31.94 21.73
N GLY A 215 23.09 -31.51 21.16
CA GLY A 215 24.08 -32.37 20.52
C GLY A 215 25.15 -32.75 21.54
N THR A 216 26.36 -32.23 21.37
CA THR A 216 27.40 -32.34 22.41
C THR A 216 27.15 -31.26 23.44
N TRP A 217 26.74 -31.60 24.66
CA TRP A 217 26.48 -30.60 25.70
C TRP A 217 27.08 -31.03 27.03
N ASN A 218 28.18 -30.39 27.42
CA ASN A 218 28.85 -30.64 28.70
C ASN A 218 28.60 -29.50 29.70
N GLY A 219 27.98 -28.41 29.27
CA GLY A 219 27.56 -27.30 30.12
C GLY A 219 26.43 -27.65 31.07
N THR A 220 26.23 -26.80 32.08
CA THR A 220 25.10 -26.89 33.02
C THR A 220 24.04 -25.83 32.77
N SER A 221 24.29 -24.87 31.87
CA SER A 221 23.29 -23.89 31.46
C SER A 221 22.15 -24.58 30.71
N GLU A 222 20.92 -24.19 30.98
CA GLU A 222 19.76 -24.55 30.16
C GLU A 222 19.69 -23.63 28.94
N VAL A 223 19.37 -24.17 27.77
CA VAL A 223 19.12 -23.42 26.54
C VAL A 223 17.62 -23.39 26.30
N THR A 224 17.09 -22.20 26.04
CA THR A 224 15.70 -22.02 25.61
C THR A 224 15.65 -21.29 24.28
N SER A 225 14.66 -21.63 23.47
CA SER A 225 14.34 -20.97 22.21
C SER A 225 12.92 -20.40 22.28
N SER A 226 12.69 -19.27 21.61
CA SER A 226 11.40 -18.61 21.56
C SER A 226 11.29 -17.70 20.33
N GLY A 227 10.12 -17.08 20.17
CA GLY A 227 9.80 -16.21 19.06
C GLY A 227 9.08 -16.93 17.94
N THR A 228 8.94 -16.23 16.84
CA THR A 228 8.09 -16.57 15.70
C THR A 228 8.98 -16.49 14.47
N TYR A 229 9.33 -17.64 13.87
CA TYR A 229 10.28 -17.67 12.76
C TYR A 229 9.67 -17.08 11.47
N THR A 230 10.41 -16.18 10.82
CA THR A 230 9.93 -15.37 9.67
C THR A 230 10.81 -15.52 8.42
N GLY A 231 11.68 -16.53 8.39
CA GLY A 231 12.46 -16.88 7.19
C GLY A 231 11.59 -17.59 6.15
N ASP A 232 12.04 -17.62 4.89
CA ASP A 232 11.22 -18.10 3.76
C ASP A 232 11.21 -19.63 3.59
N THR A 233 12.12 -20.34 4.27
CA THR A 233 12.25 -21.79 4.20
C THR A 233 12.40 -22.37 5.60
N ASP A 234 11.87 -23.57 5.78
CA ASP A 234 12.16 -24.41 6.94
C ASP A 234 13.67 -24.62 7.04
N ALA A 235 14.19 -24.57 8.27
CA ALA A 235 15.62 -24.67 8.53
C ALA A 235 15.88 -25.31 9.89
N THR A 236 16.96 -26.08 9.96
CA THR A 236 17.53 -26.57 11.21
C THR A 236 18.78 -25.76 11.52
N PHE A 237 18.71 -24.91 12.54
CA PHE A 237 19.85 -24.13 12.98
C PHE A 237 20.68 -24.93 13.98
N THR A 238 21.94 -25.19 13.65
CA THR A 238 22.92 -25.79 14.58
C THR A 238 23.74 -24.68 15.21
N PHE A 239 23.59 -24.51 16.52
CA PHE A 239 24.37 -23.57 17.30
C PHE A 239 25.59 -24.28 17.90
N THR A 240 26.72 -23.57 17.94
CA THR A 240 27.97 -24.03 18.54
C THR A 240 28.53 -22.93 19.44
N VAL A 241 28.88 -23.28 20.68
CA VAL A 241 29.59 -22.40 21.59
C VAL A 241 31.03 -22.27 21.12
N VAL A 242 31.40 -21.09 20.64
CA VAL A 242 32.77 -20.77 20.19
C VAL A 242 33.63 -20.37 21.39
N ASN A 243 33.06 -19.58 22.30
CA ASN A 243 33.72 -19.20 23.55
C ASN A 243 32.77 -19.49 24.72
N GLY A 244 33.20 -20.40 25.60
CA GLY A 244 32.45 -20.84 26.78
C GLY A 244 32.78 -20.02 28.03
N GLY A 245 32.08 -20.32 29.12
CA GLY A 245 32.20 -19.65 30.41
C GLY A 245 30.92 -19.76 31.24
N THR A 246 30.84 -19.00 32.33
CA THR A 246 29.65 -18.90 33.19
C THR A 246 28.72 -17.80 32.66
N VAL A 247 27.49 -18.18 32.33
CA VAL A 247 26.46 -17.25 31.82
C VAL A 247 26.20 -16.16 32.85
N GLY A 248 26.24 -14.90 32.41
CA GLY A 248 26.08 -13.72 33.25
C GLY A 248 27.37 -13.17 33.87
N THR A 249 28.49 -13.90 33.77
CA THR A 249 29.82 -13.43 34.20
C THR A 249 30.78 -13.30 33.02
N ASP A 250 30.87 -14.35 32.21
CA ASP A 250 31.79 -14.43 31.09
C ASP A 250 31.10 -14.03 29.77
N ALA A 251 31.89 -13.55 28.81
CA ALA A 251 31.42 -13.24 27.47
C ALA A 251 31.27 -14.53 26.65
N ILE A 252 30.04 -15.02 26.53
CA ILE A 252 29.71 -16.20 25.73
C ILE A 252 29.53 -15.80 24.26
N THR A 253 30.12 -16.57 23.35
CA THR A 253 29.94 -16.40 21.89
C THR A 253 29.37 -17.66 21.29
N LEU A 254 28.23 -17.53 20.62
CA LEU A 254 27.61 -18.58 19.81
C LEU A 254 27.85 -18.28 18.34
N SER A 255 28.21 -19.31 17.57
CA SER A 255 28.05 -19.33 16.12
C SER A 255 26.88 -20.24 15.76
N TYR A 256 26.30 -20.06 14.59
CA TYR A 256 25.29 -20.97 14.08
C TYR A 256 25.49 -21.26 12.60
N THR A 257 24.90 -22.37 12.14
CA THR A 257 24.73 -22.71 10.72
C THR A 257 23.30 -23.20 10.50
N ASP A 258 22.79 -23.09 9.27
CA ASP A 258 21.48 -23.60 8.84
C ASP A 258 21.58 -24.93 8.07
N GLY A 259 22.66 -25.69 8.30
CA GLY A 259 23.08 -26.82 7.45
C GLY A 259 24.06 -26.43 6.34
N GLY A 260 24.31 -25.13 6.12
CA GLY A 260 25.36 -24.57 5.26
C GLY A 260 26.52 -23.92 6.04
N SER A 261 27.23 -22.95 5.41
CA SER A 261 28.37 -22.23 6.01
C SER A 261 28.07 -20.78 6.42
N VAL A 262 26.80 -20.43 6.67
CA VAL A 262 26.40 -19.02 6.83
C VAL A 262 26.32 -18.59 8.31
N SER A 263 26.98 -17.46 8.61
CA SER A 263 26.67 -16.56 9.74
C SER A 263 25.80 -15.40 9.25
N GLY A 264 24.67 -15.13 9.89
CA GLY A 264 23.79 -13.99 9.56
C GLY A 264 22.96 -13.54 10.76
N THR A 265 21.82 -12.90 10.52
CA THR A 265 20.80 -12.65 11.56
C THR A 265 19.61 -13.59 11.30
N ILE A 266 19.18 -14.35 12.30
CA ILE A 266 17.98 -15.19 12.20
C ILE A 266 16.77 -14.36 12.66
N THR A 267 15.94 -13.92 11.73
CA THR A 267 14.80 -13.07 12.06
C THR A 267 13.69 -13.88 12.73
N GLY A 268 13.36 -13.51 13.97
CA GLY A 268 12.25 -14.10 14.71
C GLY A 268 12.63 -15.29 15.60
N LEU A 269 13.85 -15.83 15.50
CA LEU A 269 14.37 -16.81 16.46
C LEU A 269 15.13 -16.10 17.58
N LYS A 270 14.71 -16.33 18.83
CA LYS A 270 15.38 -15.84 20.04
C LYS A 270 15.94 -17.04 20.80
N ILE A 271 17.25 -17.01 21.08
CA ILE A 271 17.93 -17.99 21.92
C ILE A 271 18.28 -17.34 23.25
N SER A 272 18.06 -18.05 24.35
CA SER A 272 18.44 -17.62 25.69
C SER A 272 19.18 -18.73 26.43
N LEU A 273 20.22 -18.34 27.16
CA LEU A 273 20.97 -19.22 28.06
C LEU A 273 20.56 -18.90 29.49
N GLY A 274 20.19 -19.93 30.25
CA GLY A 274 19.95 -19.85 31.69
C GLY A 274 21.23 -19.69 32.50
N ALA A 275 21.11 -19.70 33.82
CA ALA A 275 22.27 -19.69 34.69
C ALA A 275 23.05 -21.01 34.59
N GLY A 276 24.38 -20.95 34.54
CA GLY A 276 25.24 -22.13 34.49
C GLY A 276 26.49 -21.92 33.63
N ALA A 277 27.28 -22.99 33.47
CA ALA A 277 28.42 -22.99 32.56
C ALA A 277 28.01 -23.49 31.17
N VAL A 278 28.64 -22.95 30.13
CA VAL A 278 28.66 -23.49 28.77
C VAL A 278 30.12 -23.69 28.36
N ASN A 279 30.44 -24.77 27.66
CA ASN A 279 31.82 -25.08 27.26
C ASN A 279 32.03 -24.83 25.77
N SER A 280 33.25 -24.45 25.40
CA SER A 280 33.63 -24.37 23.98
C SER A 280 33.42 -25.72 23.30
N GLY A 281 32.73 -25.71 22.16
CA GLY A 281 32.34 -26.92 21.43
C GLY A 281 31.00 -27.52 21.83
N ASP A 282 30.31 -26.97 22.83
CA ASP A 282 28.94 -27.36 23.13
C ASP A 282 28.01 -26.99 21.95
N THR A 283 27.09 -27.88 21.58
CA THR A 283 26.19 -27.73 20.44
C THR A 283 24.75 -28.09 20.77
N PHE A 284 23.82 -27.40 20.09
CA PHE A 284 22.39 -27.72 20.10
C PHE A 284 21.76 -27.32 18.76
N THR A 285 20.65 -27.96 18.42
CA THR A 285 19.89 -27.66 17.20
C THR A 285 18.52 -27.09 17.55
N VAL A 286 18.02 -26.22 16.68
CA VAL A 286 16.66 -25.68 16.72
C VAL A 286 16.07 -25.78 15.33
N ASP A 287 15.03 -26.60 15.20
CA ASP A 287 14.21 -26.66 14.00
C ASP A 287 13.23 -25.48 13.95
N THR A 288 13.08 -24.92 12.77
CA THR A 288 12.15 -23.82 12.48
C THR A 288 11.31 -24.13 11.27
N THR A 289 10.05 -23.70 11.30
CA THR A 289 9.15 -23.84 10.15
C THR A 289 8.67 -22.47 9.69
N THR A 290 8.63 -22.25 8.38
CA THR A 290 8.14 -21.00 7.80
C THR A 290 6.62 -20.91 7.75
N SER A 291 6.10 -19.69 7.68
CA SER A 291 4.72 -19.38 7.29
C SER A 291 4.61 -18.75 5.90
N THR A 292 5.74 -18.57 5.21
CA THR A 292 5.83 -17.90 3.92
C THR A 292 5.18 -18.73 2.82
N ILE A 293 4.21 -18.13 2.13
CA ILE A 293 3.61 -18.65 0.90
C ILE A 293 4.33 -18.08 -0.33
N GLN A 294 4.71 -16.81 -0.26
CA GLN A 294 5.41 -16.11 -1.33
C GLN A 294 6.44 -15.19 -0.71
N ALA A 295 7.72 -15.42 -1.01
CA ALA A 295 8.81 -14.58 -0.55
C ALA A 295 8.78 -13.19 -1.20
N PRO A 296 9.20 -12.13 -0.50
CA PRO A 296 9.36 -10.82 -1.11
C PRO A 296 10.57 -10.83 -2.04
N LEU A 297 10.39 -10.39 -3.30
CA LEU A 297 11.45 -10.37 -4.30
C LEU A 297 11.51 -9.01 -4.99
N ASN A 298 12.72 -8.59 -5.37
CA ASN A 298 12.94 -7.45 -6.26
C ASN A 298 12.71 -7.87 -7.73
N ALA A 299 12.20 -6.95 -8.53
CA ALA A 299 12.26 -7.02 -9.97
C ALA A 299 13.71 -6.87 -10.42
N ILE A 300 14.14 -7.74 -11.33
CA ILE A 300 15.50 -7.72 -11.88
C ILE A 300 15.39 -7.54 -13.38
N VAL A 301 15.89 -6.41 -13.88
CA VAL A 301 15.95 -6.09 -15.31
C VAL A 301 17.40 -5.87 -15.71
N ALA A 302 17.84 -6.60 -16.73
CA ALA A 302 19.17 -6.46 -17.30
C ALA A 302 19.13 -5.63 -18.58
N MET A 303 20.09 -4.72 -18.76
CA MET A 303 20.30 -3.95 -19.99
C MET A 303 21.55 -4.45 -20.72
N GLY A 304 21.42 -4.77 -22.00
CA GLY A 304 22.48 -5.31 -22.84
C GLY A 304 22.06 -6.57 -23.60
N SER A 305 22.92 -7.09 -24.48
CA SER A 305 22.55 -8.17 -25.41
C SER A 305 22.42 -9.57 -24.78
N GLY A 306 22.65 -9.73 -23.47
CA GLY A 306 22.41 -10.97 -22.72
C GLY A 306 23.15 -12.22 -23.24
N ALA A 307 23.97 -12.11 -24.28
CA ALA A 307 24.72 -13.22 -24.86
C ALA A 307 25.80 -13.70 -23.88
N ALA A 308 26.05 -15.00 -23.87
CA ALA A 308 27.12 -15.60 -23.08
C ALA A 308 28.46 -14.86 -23.33
N GLY A 309 29.05 -14.30 -22.27
CA GLY A 309 30.27 -13.49 -22.34
C GLY A 309 30.06 -11.97 -22.34
N THR A 310 28.84 -11.48 -22.19
CA THR A 310 28.55 -10.04 -21.98
C THR A 310 28.29 -9.74 -20.50
N ASN A 311 28.57 -8.51 -20.07
CA ASN A 311 28.39 -8.03 -18.71
C ASN A 311 27.24 -7.00 -18.69
N PRO A 312 25.97 -7.45 -18.65
CA PRO A 312 24.82 -6.54 -18.74
C PRO A 312 24.71 -5.68 -17.47
N ILE A 313 24.15 -4.48 -17.63
CA ILE A 313 23.85 -3.62 -16.48
C ILE A 313 22.56 -4.15 -15.84
N VAL A 314 22.66 -4.67 -14.62
CA VAL A 314 21.51 -5.17 -13.87
C VAL A 314 20.95 -4.03 -13.01
N VAL A 315 19.65 -3.84 -13.11
CA VAL A 315 18.88 -2.88 -12.31
C VAL A 315 17.89 -3.68 -11.48
N GLU A 316 17.90 -3.41 -10.17
CA GLU A 316 16.97 -3.98 -9.19
C GLU A 316 16.11 -2.84 -8.64
N ASN A 317 14.83 -3.08 -8.38
CA ASN A 317 14.05 -2.13 -7.60
C ASN A 317 14.36 -2.30 -6.11
N SER A 318 14.49 -1.19 -5.40
CA SER A 318 14.45 -1.11 -3.94
C SER A 318 13.02 -0.90 -3.47
#